data_AF-A0A947B1K2-F1
#
_entry.id   AF-A0A947B1K2-F1
#
_cell.length_a   1.000
_cell.length_b   1.000
_cell.length_c   1.000
_cell.angle_alpha   90.00
_cell.angle_beta   90.00
_cell.angle_gamma   90.00
#
_symmetry.space_group_name_H-M   'P 1'
#
loop_
_entity.id
_entity.type
_entity.pdbx_description
1 polymer ?
#
loop_
_entity_poly.entity_id
_entity_poly.type
_entity_poly.pdbx_seq_one_letter_code
_entity_poly.pdbx_strand_id
1 'polypeptide(L)'
;MINGVSSFKVGSNVRVWFFRGKNLFDGYHRSFPANESIRDLNQFNLNDDIESLVLFKKDLGTPPGLMLYEDPDFKGTSLFLPTNKGYSQLVARNRTLSEKIRNTVSSLKLFGGISRAFLYEHECFEGRVLEITRDANNLKDRDFDNTASSASVGNFCTTQAQHIREPCWLTNSASVNIERDVDLLIRTVNVLGEHPCLTKRLLGITRLFHQEFPQAVGVIGMQEMREVENCENDAHPASGAQCLASIIKKVYGVDSTYSSVYGKNGIVAGDPWRIVESNFWELGTKWWNLGSLLRCRRNAWPSYRYLLETKLVHIEKGWTLRFYCTHLTRASECEREEQAKKITAIIRKRAEPGELPPVIVGDFNAGRYLGTSVQPEESVVEMEKYFYRPTDQACGQTYTGIDLIYVGKKTAFPDSRGHFVSIRTHPVYLLGLQTRIEGFPEFCNELTDHHSSGVSLRIVAKPEDTKD
;
A
#
# COMPACT_ATOMS: atom_id res chain seq x y z
N MET A 1 3.63 36.88 4.43
CA MET A 1 2.72 37.38 5.50
C MET A 1 1.64 38.20 4.82
N ILE A 2 0.38 37.88 5.07
CA ILE A 2 -0.74 38.71 4.63
C ILE A 2 -1.14 39.57 5.84
N ASN A 3 -0.44 40.68 6.08
CA ASN A 3 -0.80 41.59 7.17
C ASN A 3 -2.00 42.44 6.75
N GLY A 4 -2.92 42.75 7.68
CA GLY A 4 -4.03 43.67 7.43
C GLY A 4 -5.29 43.05 6.82
N VAL A 5 -5.48 41.73 6.89
CA VAL A 5 -6.74 41.11 6.42
C VAL A 5 -7.84 41.34 7.46
N SER A 6 -8.64 42.38 7.24
CA SER A 6 -9.81 42.71 8.07
C SER A 6 -11.13 42.15 7.52
N SER A 7 -11.14 41.75 6.25
CA SER A 7 -12.29 41.17 5.56
C SER A 7 -11.85 40.16 4.51
N PHE A 8 -12.72 39.23 4.16
CA PHE A 8 -12.43 38.16 3.21
C PHE A 8 -13.63 37.85 2.33
N LYS A 9 -13.47 37.96 1.01
CA LYS A 9 -14.51 37.60 0.04
C LYS A 9 -14.23 36.22 -0.54
N VAL A 10 -15.18 35.32 -0.40
CA VAL A 10 -15.11 33.95 -0.93
C VAL A 10 -16.15 33.78 -2.04
N GLY A 11 -15.76 33.09 -3.13
CA GLY A 11 -16.69 32.69 -4.17
C GLY A 11 -17.78 31.76 -3.63
N SER A 12 -18.97 31.78 -4.25
CA SER A 12 -20.13 30.98 -3.80
C SER A 12 -19.83 29.47 -3.68
N ASN A 13 -18.87 28.96 -4.46
CA ASN A 13 -18.45 27.56 -4.52
C ASN A 13 -17.16 27.26 -3.75
N VAL A 14 -16.69 28.15 -2.88
CA VAL A 14 -15.45 27.94 -2.12
C VAL A 14 -15.74 28.03 -0.62
N ARG A 15 -15.13 27.14 0.16
CA ARG A 15 -15.05 27.19 1.62
C ARG A 15 -13.62 27.50 2.00
N VAL A 16 -13.43 28.40 2.95
CA VAL A 16 -12.09 28.79 3.39
C VAL A 16 -11.88 28.39 4.83
N TRP A 17 -10.72 27.84 5.12
CA TRP A 17 -10.26 27.63 6.48
C TRP A 17 -9.11 28.59 6.73
N PHE A 18 -9.24 29.44 7.73
CA PHE A 18 -8.18 30.35 8.15
C PHE A 18 -7.30 29.69 9.19
N PHE A 19 -6.00 29.97 9.16
CA PHE A 19 -5.03 29.40 10.07
C PHE A 19 -4.07 30.48 10.59
N ARG A 20 -3.83 30.48 11.90
CA ARG A 20 -2.86 31.36 12.57
C ARG A 20 -1.48 30.70 12.60
N GLY A 21 -0.75 30.70 11.47
CA GLY A 21 0.60 30.13 11.35
C GLY A 21 1.05 29.93 9.89
N LYS A 22 2.36 30.03 9.60
CA LYS A 22 2.88 30.06 8.22
C LYS A 22 2.84 28.73 7.46
N ASN A 23 2.85 27.57 8.12
CA ASN A 23 2.76 26.29 7.40
C ASN A 23 1.45 25.57 7.74
N LEU A 24 0.72 25.15 6.71
CA LEU A 24 -0.59 24.50 6.84
C LEU A 24 -0.58 23.15 7.57
N PHE A 25 0.60 22.67 7.98
CA PHE A 25 0.85 21.32 8.48
C PHE A 25 1.79 21.29 9.70
N ASP A 26 2.13 22.43 10.30
CA ASP A 26 2.97 22.47 11.51
C ASP A 26 2.17 22.48 12.83
N GLY A 27 0.84 22.33 12.75
CA GLY A 27 0.01 21.82 13.85
C GLY A 27 -0.47 22.83 14.88
N TYR A 28 -0.58 24.12 14.51
CA TYR A 28 -0.85 25.21 15.48
C TYR A 28 -1.88 26.24 15.05
N HIS A 29 -3.17 25.94 14.90
CA HIS A 29 -4.09 27.00 14.47
C HIS A 29 -5.50 26.90 15.05
N ARG A 30 -6.06 28.04 15.48
CA ARG A 30 -7.52 28.17 15.48
C ARG A 30 -7.97 28.15 14.02
N SER A 31 -8.67 27.09 13.63
CA SER A 31 -9.25 26.99 12.30
C SER A 31 -10.70 27.44 12.31
N PHE A 32 -11.06 28.30 11.35
CA PHE A 32 -12.42 28.81 11.21
C PHE A 32 -12.92 28.50 9.81
N PRO A 33 -13.90 27.59 9.65
CA PRO A 33 -14.51 27.35 8.36
C PRO A 33 -15.45 28.50 8.01
N ALA A 34 -15.12 29.27 6.98
CA ALA A 34 -15.99 30.27 6.39
C ALA A 34 -16.69 29.71 5.15
N ASN A 35 -18.02 29.64 5.22
CA ASN A 35 -18.87 29.23 4.11
C ASN A 35 -19.39 30.43 3.30
N GLU A 36 -19.14 31.64 3.75
CA GLU A 36 -19.61 32.88 3.14
C GLU A 36 -18.56 33.98 3.29
N SER A 37 -18.78 35.10 2.58
CA SER A 37 -17.86 36.23 2.65
C SER A 37 -17.94 36.87 4.03
N ILE A 38 -16.78 37.06 4.67
CA ILE A 38 -16.68 37.67 6.00
C ILE A 38 -16.36 39.15 5.81
N ARG A 39 -17.28 40.01 6.26
CA ARG A 39 -17.10 41.47 6.16
C ARG A 39 -16.21 42.05 7.24
N ASP A 40 -16.11 41.38 8.38
CA ASP A 40 -15.27 41.77 9.51
C ASP A 40 -14.74 40.51 10.21
N LEU A 41 -13.43 40.32 10.18
CA LEU A 41 -12.76 39.20 10.83
C LEU A 41 -12.59 39.41 12.35
N ASN A 42 -12.82 40.62 12.87
CA ASN A 42 -12.84 40.90 14.31
C ASN A 42 -13.92 40.09 15.04
N GLN A 43 -15.04 39.81 14.39
CA GLN A 43 -16.12 39.00 15.00
C GLN A 43 -15.66 37.58 15.34
N PHE A 44 -14.59 37.10 14.69
CA PHE A 44 -13.94 35.81 14.96
C PHE A 44 -12.62 35.97 15.72
N ASN A 45 -12.31 37.19 16.14
CA ASN A 45 -11.05 37.59 16.73
C ASN A 45 -9.86 37.27 15.81
N LEU A 46 -10.00 37.39 14.48
CA LEU A 46 -9.00 36.94 13.51
C LEU A 46 -8.18 38.06 12.85
N ASN A 47 -8.46 39.33 13.15
CA ASN A 47 -7.74 40.45 12.54
C ASN A 47 -6.24 40.35 12.84
N ASP A 48 -5.44 40.50 11.78
CA ASP A 48 -3.97 40.54 11.81
C ASP A 48 -3.27 39.27 12.32
N ASP A 49 -4.00 38.18 12.50
CA ASP A 49 -3.48 36.91 13.02
C ASP A 49 -3.56 35.75 12.00
N ILE A 50 -4.04 36.02 10.77
CA ILE A 50 -4.12 35.02 9.70
C ILE A 50 -2.79 34.96 8.96
N GLU A 51 -2.07 33.85 9.11
CA GLU A 51 -0.80 33.66 8.40
C GLU A 51 -0.90 32.67 7.23
N SER A 52 -1.91 31.80 7.21
CA SER A 52 -2.21 30.91 6.08
C SER A 52 -3.72 30.61 5.95
N LEU A 53 -4.13 30.12 4.78
CA LEU A 53 -5.51 29.73 4.50
C LEU A 53 -5.55 28.53 3.57
N VAL A 54 -6.58 27.69 3.70
CA VAL A 54 -6.87 26.61 2.74
C VAL A 54 -8.21 26.87 2.09
N LEU A 55 -8.23 26.79 0.75
CA LEU A 55 -9.43 26.90 -0.05
C LEU A 55 -9.91 25.49 -0.44
N PHE A 56 -11.17 25.20 -0.17
CA PHE A 56 -11.86 23.98 -0.58
C PHE A 56 -12.99 24.33 -1.54
N LYS A 57 -13.22 23.50 -2.56
CA LYS A 57 -14.40 23.60 -3.40
C LYS A 57 -15.61 23.04 -2.64
N LYS A 58 -16.71 23.80 -2.50
CA LYS A 58 -17.88 23.40 -1.68
C LYS A 58 -18.57 22.13 -2.18
N ASP A 59 -18.59 21.92 -3.49
CA ASP A 59 -19.14 20.74 -4.16
C ASP A 59 -18.31 19.47 -3.90
N LEU A 60 -17.08 19.59 -3.38
CA LEU A 60 -16.25 18.46 -2.96
C LEU A 60 -16.45 18.06 -1.49
N GLY A 61 -17.32 18.76 -0.75
CA GLY A 61 -17.55 18.53 0.68
C GLY A 61 -16.40 18.99 1.58
N THR A 62 -16.56 18.90 2.91
CA THR A 62 -15.39 18.97 3.81
C THR A 62 -14.50 17.78 3.49
N PRO A 63 -13.18 17.93 3.32
CA PRO A 63 -12.31 16.76 3.21
C PRO A 63 -12.59 15.85 4.41
N PRO A 64 -12.66 14.52 4.19
CA PRO A 64 -12.75 13.61 5.31
C PRO A 64 -11.54 13.84 6.21
N GLY A 65 -11.80 14.04 7.51
CA GLY A 65 -10.76 14.17 8.52
C GLY A 65 -11.31 14.18 9.95
N LEU A 66 -10.41 14.19 10.93
CA LEU A 66 -10.70 14.33 12.35
C LEU A 66 -10.29 15.72 12.80
N MET A 67 -11.19 16.45 13.46
CA MET A 67 -10.83 17.69 14.13
C MET A 67 -10.76 17.45 15.64
N LEU A 68 -9.65 17.82 16.25
CA LEU A 68 -9.42 17.77 17.69
C LEU A 68 -9.51 19.17 18.27
N TYR A 69 -10.00 19.28 19.50
CA TYR A 69 -10.19 20.54 20.21
C TYR A 69 -9.63 20.43 21.63
N GLU A 70 -8.94 21.48 22.05
CA GLU A 70 -8.38 21.64 23.39
C GLU A 70 -9.48 21.73 24.46
N ASP A 71 -10.57 22.45 24.17
CA ASP A 71 -11.66 22.64 25.14
C ASP A 71 -12.88 21.78 24.79
N PRO A 72 -13.76 21.48 25.78
CA PRO A 72 -15.08 20.92 25.54
C PRO A 72 -15.93 21.79 24.59
N ASP A 73 -16.99 21.19 24.04
CA ASP A 73 -17.93 21.81 23.12
C ASP A 73 -17.29 22.39 21.84
N PHE A 74 -16.19 21.79 21.40
CA PHE A 74 -15.49 22.14 20.16
C PHE A 74 -14.90 23.56 20.18
N LYS A 75 -14.33 23.94 21.33
CA LYS A 75 -13.74 25.26 21.58
C LYS A 75 -12.20 25.16 21.70
N GLY A 76 -11.55 26.30 21.86
CA GLY A 76 -10.10 26.36 22.09
C GLY A 76 -9.26 26.16 20.84
N THR A 77 -8.00 25.78 21.04
CA THR A 77 -7.09 25.43 19.94
C THR A 77 -7.60 24.17 19.24
N SER A 78 -7.51 24.12 17.90
CA SER A 78 -7.95 22.96 17.13
C SER A 78 -6.85 22.41 16.23
N LEU A 79 -6.94 21.12 15.92
CA LEU A 79 -6.05 20.44 14.98
C LEU A 79 -6.87 19.58 14.04
N PHE A 80 -6.74 19.83 12.75
CA PHE A 80 -7.36 19.02 11.71
C PHE A 80 -6.38 17.98 11.18
N LEU A 81 -6.80 16.72 11.24
CA LEU A 81 -6.11 15.56 10.73
C LEU A 81 -6.85 15.07 9.48
N PRO A 82 -6.45 15.47 8.26
CA PRO A 82 -7.11 15.05 7.04
C PRO A 82 -6.91 13.55 6.81
N THR A 83 -7.93 12.84 6.33
CA THR A 83 -7.72 11.56 5.64
C THR A 83 -7.46 11.88 4.18
N ASN A 84 -6.25 11.62 3.72
CA ASN A 84 -5.99 11.61 2.29
C ASN A 84 -6.78 10.46 1.64
N LYS A 85 -7.31 10.70 0.43
CA LYS A 85 -7.99 9.68 -0.38
C LYS A 85 -7.00 8.56 -0.68
N GLY A 86 -6.95 7.55 0.17
CA GLY A 86 -6.05 6.43 0.02
C GLY A 86 -5.58 5.80 1.33
N TYR A 87 -5.53 6.54 2.46
CA TYR A 87 -5.20 5.93 3.75
C TYR A 87 -5.54 6.72 5.01
N SER A 88 -5.54 5.96 6.10
CA SER A 88 -5.36 6.44 7.46
C SER A 88 -4.07 7.22 7.60
N GLN A 89 -4.15 8.52 7.89
CA GLN A 89 -2.96 9.22 8.40
C GLN A 89 -2.69 8.71 9.81
N LEU A 90 -1.73 7.78 9.93
CA LEU A 90 -0.93 7.63 11.13
C LEU A 90 -0.19 8.97 11.27
N VAL A 91 -0.51 9.76 12.29
CA VAL A 91 0.25 10.95 12.71
C VAL A 91 1.59 10.49 13.32
N ALA A 92 2.37 9.74 12.55
CA ALA A 92 3.69 9.23 12.91
C ALA A 92 4.81 10.02 12.22
N ARG A 93 4.51 10.76 11.14
CA ARG A 93 5.53 11.52 10.39
C ARG A 93 5.64 13.00 10.72
N ASN A 94 4.60 13.58 11.32
CA ASN A 94 4.76 14.79 12.13
C ASN A 94 4.74 14.31 13.57
N ARG A 95 5.84 14.45 14.30
CA ARG A 95 5.99 14.05 15.71
C ARG A 95 4.70 14.32 16.49
N THR A 96 3.99 13.26 16.87
CA THR A 96 2.95 13.27 17.91
C THR A 96 1.75 14.18 17.60
N LEU A 97 0.68 14.11 18.39
CA LEU A 97 -0.16 15.31 18.56
C LEU A 97 0.77 16.48 18.86
N SER A 98 0.54 17.65 18.24
CA SER A 98 1.39 18.82 18.48
C SER A 98 1.57 19.00 19.99
N GLU A 99 2.76 19.38 20.45
CA GLU A 99 3.09 19.44 21.89
C GLU A 99 2.06 20.22 22.73
N LYS A 100 1.29 21.12 22.10
CA LYS A 100 0.19 21.86 22.74
C LYS A 100 -1.16 21.13 22.82
N ILE A 101 -1.50 20.26 21.86
CA ILE A 101 -2.79 19.52 21.87
C ILE A 101 -2.63 18.13 22.54
N ARG A 102 -1.39 17.64 22.63
CA ARG A 102 -1.06 16.45 23.39
C ARG A 102 -1.53 16.60 24.84
N ASN A 103 -2.28 15.62 25.33
CA ASN A 103 -2.83 15.63 26.68
C ASN A 103 -3.69 16.87 27.01
N THR A 104 -4.20 17.56 26.00
CA THR A 104 -5.17 18.64 26.17
C THR A 104 -6.43 18.44 25.33
N VAL A 105 -6.55 17.34 24.57
CA VAL A 105 -7.75 17.05 23.79
C VAL A 105 -8.93 16.80 24.73
N SER A 106 -9.95 17.66 24.64
CA SER A 106 -11.18 17.54 25.43
C SER A 106 -12.43 17.34 24.55
N SER A 107 -12.38 17.62 23.25
CA SER A 107 -13.47 17.31 22.32
C SER A 107 -13.00 17.08 20.87
N LEU A 108 -13.87 16.52 20.03
CA LEU A 108 -13.52 16.19 18.63
C LEU A 108 -14.72 16.04 17.70
N LYS A 109 -14.50 16.27 16.40
CA LYS A 109 -15.48 16.06 15.32
C LYS A 109 -14.96 15.20 14.18
N LEU A 110 -15.83 14.34 13.66
CA LEU A 110 -15.60 13.58 12.44
C LEU A 110 -16.14 14.36 11.24
N PHE A 111 -15.33 14.53 10.20
CA PHE A 111 -15.69 15.25 8.98
C PHE A 111 -15.67 14.34 7.75
N GLY A 112 -16.42 14.76 6.72
CA GLY A 112 -16.32 14.27 5.34
C GLY A 112 -16.65 12.78 5.12
N GLY A 113 -17.43 12.15 6.02
CA GLY A 113 -17.87 10.77 5.85
C GLY A 113 -16.98 9.72 6.50
N ILE A 114 -16.06 10.12 7.39
CA ILE A 114 -15.34 9.18 8.23
C ILE A 114 -16.29 8.53 9.22
N SER A 115 -16.27 7.20 9.26
CA SER A 115 -17.07 6.42 10.21
C SER A 115 -16.39 6.19 11.55
N ARG A 116 -15.05 6.30 11.61
CA ARG A 116 -14.30 5.93 12.80
C ARG A 116 -12.97 6.69 12.96
N ALA A 117 -12.59 6.97 14.21
CA ALA A 117 -11.26 7.40 14.61
C ALA A 117 -10.85 6.69 15.91
N PHE A 118 -9.54 6.67 16.20
CA PHE A 118 -9.03 6.18 17.47
C PHE A 118 -8.11 7.22 18.11
N LEU A 119 -8.27 7.41 19.42
CA LEU A 119 -7.32 8.14 20.25
C LEU A 119 -6.57 7.17 21.15
N TYR A 120 -5.31 7.47 21.40
CA TYR A 120 -4.39 6.63 22.15
C TYR A 120 -3.76 7.44 23.27
N GLU A 121 -3.70 6.84 24.45
CA GLU A 121 -3.17 7.47 25.67
C GLU A 121 -1.68 7.80 25.55
N HIS A 122 -0.94 6.97 24.82
CA HIS A 122 0.46 7.18 24.58
C HIS A 122 0.73 7.55 23.13
N GLU A 123 1.94 8.02 22.88
CA GLU A 123 2.45 8.17 21.53
C GLU A 123 2.42 6.80 20.82
N CYS A 124 2.56 6.79 19.51
CA CYS A 124 2.80 5.53 18.80
C CYS A 124 1.69 4.50 18.87
N PHE A 125 0.45 4.98 19.04
CA PHE A 125 -0.73 4.13 19.03
C PHE A 125 -0.71 3.11 20.18
N GLU A 126 -0.12 3.48 21.32
CA GLU A 126 0.02 2.67 22.52
C GLU A 126 -0.90 3.13 23.67
N GLY A 127 -0.95 2.33 24.74
CA GLY A 127 -1.75 2.61 25.93
C GLY A 127 -3.24 2.29 25.76
N ARG A 128 -4.08 2.92 26.60
CA ARG A 128 -5.54 2.83 26.43
C ARG A 128 -5.96 3.43 25.09
N VAL A 129 -6.94 2.81 24.46
CA VAL A 129 -7.47 3.22 23.15
C VAL A 129 -8.94 3.57 23.29
N LEU A 130 -9.31 4.75 22.81
CA LEU A 130 -10.70 5.17 22.68
C LEU A 130 -11.12 5.12 21.21
N GLU A 131 -12.05 4.23 20.88
CA GLU A 131 -12.75 4.24 19.60
C GLU A 131 -13.80 5.36 19.55
N ILE A 132 -13.82 6.08 18.44
CA ILE A 132 -14.75 7.17 18.18
C ILE A 132 -15.49 6.87 16.89
N THR A 133 -16.80 6.72 16.99
CA THR A 133 -17.69 6.50 15.83
C THR A 133 -18.64 7.67 15.55
N ARG A 134 -18.57 8.72 16.40
CA ARG A 134 -19.37 9.94 16.34
C ARG A 134 -18.64 11.05 17.07
N ASP A 135 -18.99 12.28 16.74
CA ASP A 135 -18.54 13.49 17.45
C ASP A 135 -18.63 13.30 18.97
N ALA A 136 -17.63 13.81 19.67
CA ALA A 136 -17.59 13.84 21.13
C ALA A 136 -17.36 15.28 21.56
N ASN A 137 -18.41 15.94 22.06
CA ASN A 137 -18.32 17.29 22.59
C ASN A 137 -17.60 17.35 23.94
N ASN A 138 -17.43 16.21 24.62
CA ASN A 138 -16.64 16.10 25.84
C ASN A 138 -16.04 14.68 25.95
N LEU A 139 -14.71 14.58 26.04
CA LEU A 139 -14.00 13.30 26.20
C LEU A 139 -13.99 12.80 27.65
N LYS A 140 -14.33 13.66 28.62
CA LYS A 140 -14.53 13.24 30.01
C LYS A 140 -15.64 12.23 30.15
N ASP A 141 -16.68 12.30 29.31
CA ASP A 141 -17.79 11.34 29.28
C ASP A 141 -17.34 9.92 28.85
N ARG A 142 -16.09 9.78 28.41
CA ARG A 142 -15.49 8.52 27.97
C ARG A 142 -14.17 8.20 28.70
N ASP A 143 -13.92 8.85 29.83
CA ASP A 143 -12.69 8.68 30.65
C ASP A 143 -11.38 8.84 29.86
N PHE A 144 -11.37 9.73 28.87
CA PHE A 144 -10.25 9.97 27.95
C PHE A 144 -9.90 11.46 27.76
N ASP A 145 -10.43 12.31 28.64
CA ASP A 145 -10.15 13.75 28.65
C ASP A 145 -8.67 14.00 28.87
N ASN A 146 -8.07 14.90 28.09
CA ASN A 146 -6.67 15.31 28.28
C ASN A 146 -5.68 14.12 28.31
N THR A 147 -6.05 13.01 27.68
CA THR A 147 -5.32 11.74 27.74
C THR A 147 -4.64 11.43 26.41
N ALA A 148 -5.18 11.92 25.29
CA ALA A 148 -4.71 11.53 23.97
C ALA A 148 -3.31 12.09 23.67
N SER A 149 -2.38 11.19 23.32
CA SER A 149 -1.03 11.51 22.84
C SER A 149 -0.80 11.13 21.38
N SER A 150 -1.62 10.23 20.82
CA SER A 150 -1.67 9.99 19.38
C SER A 150 -3.09 9.71 18.89
N ALA A 151 -3.32 9.88 17.58
CA ALA A 151 -4.62 9.68 16.96
C ALA A 151 -4.45 9.00 15.60
N SER A 152 -5.34 8.06 15.29
CA SER A 152 -5.47 7.48 13.96
C SER A 152 -6.86 7.82 13.42
N VAL A 153 -6.88 8.31 12.18
CA VAL A 153 -8.10 8.71 11.49
C VAL A 153 -8.16 8.01 10.14
N GLY A 154 -9.27 7.38 9.80
CA GLY A 154 -9.43 6.64 8.56
C GLY A 154 -10.76 5.91 8.49
N ASN A 155 -11.08 5.37 7.32
CA ASN A 155 -12.20 4.43 7.20
C ASN A 155 -11.71 3.05 7.68
N PHE A 156 -11.64 2.88 9.01
CA PHE A 156 -11.12 1.68 9.63
C PHE A 156 -12.10 0.51 9.50
N CYS A 157 -11.62 -0.59 8.96
CA CYS A 157 -12.32 -1.87 8.96
C CYS A 157 -12.21 -2.50 10.37
N THR A 158 -13.21 -3.27 10.81
CA THR A 158 -13.30 -3.82 12.18
C THR A 158 -12.10 -4.66 12.62
N THR A 159 -11.37 -5.26 11.68
CA THR A 159 -10.14 -6.02 11.96
C THR A 159 -8.88 -5.15 12.07
N GLN A 160 -8.78 -4.01 11.37
CA GLN A 160 -7.65 -3.08 11.50
C GLN A 160 -7.64 -2.38 12.87
N ALA A 161 -8.81 -2.12 13.45
CA ALA A 161 -8.98 -1.50 14.77
C ALA A 161 -8.16 -2.16 15.89
N GLN A 162 -7.98 -3.48 15.83
CA GLN A 162 -7.21 -4.25 16.82
C GLN A 162 -5.70 -4.27 16.52
N HIS A 163 -5.30 -3.97 15.28
CA HIS A 163 -3.92 -4.05 14.79
C HIS A 163 -3.23 -2.70 14.56
N ILE A 164 -3.93 -1.55 14.73
CA ILE A 164 -3.29 -0.22 14.80
C ILE A 164 -2.61 -0.04 16.16
N ARG A 165 -1.64 -0.92 16.43
CA ARG A 165 -0.63 -0.83 17.49
C ARG A 165 0.74 -0.99 16.84
N GLU A 166 0.94 -0.40 15.66
CA GLU A 166 2.27 -0.34 15.06
C GLU A 166 3.03 0.83 15.69
N PRO A 167 4.08 0.58 16.49
CA PRO A 167 4.77 1.65 17.21
C PRO A 167 5.48 2.61 16.24
N CYS A 168 5.58 3.91 16.56
CA CYS A 168 6.38 4.85 15.77
C CYS A 168 7.89 4.56 15.80
N TRP A 169 8.34 3.55 16.54
CA TRP A 169 9.74 3.17 16.63
C TRP A 169 10.08 2.08 15.60
N LEU A 170 9.94 2.40 14.31
CA LEU A 170 10.69 1.67 13.26
C LEU A 170 12.20 2.01 13.27
N THR A 171 12.71 2.48 14.40
CA THR A 171 14.12 2.39 14.82
C THR A 171 14.20 1.91 16.27
N ASN A 172 13.73 0.69 16.53
CA ASN A 172 14.40 -0.32 17.37
C ASN A 172 13.41 -1.43 17.71
N SER A 173 13.47 -2.49 16.91
CA SER A 173 13.37 -3.89 17.34
C SER A 173 12.65 -4.15 18.69
N ALA A 174 11.33 -4.23 18.65
CA ALA A 174 10.56 -4.99 19.64
C ALA A 174 9.36 -5.64 18.93
N SER A 175 9.50 -6.94 18.74
CA SER A 175 8.68 -7.85 17.96
C SER A 175 7.28 -8.04 18.55
N VAL A 176 6.24 -7.70 17.78
CA VAL A 176 5.02 -8.50 17.85
C VAL A 176 5.40 -9.89 17.35
N ASN A 177 5.05 -10.94 18.09
CA ASN A 177 5.38 -12.35 17.82
C ASN A 177 4.71 -12.92 16.55
N ILE A 178 4.49 -12.09 15.52
CA ILE A 178 4.10 -12.47 14.16
C ILE A 178 5.16 -13.42 13.57
N GLU A 179 6.41 -13.34 14.06
CA GLU A 179 7.57 -14.08 13.56
C GLU A 179 7.40 -15.61 13.55
N ARG A 180 6.60 -16.20 14.44
CA ARG A 180 6.45 -17.67 14.51
C ARG A 180 5.46 -18.24 13.51
N ASP A 181 4.58 -17.41 12.96
CA ASP A 181 3.45 -17.89 12.16
C ASP A 181 3.58 -17.61 10.65
N VAL A 182 4.60 -16.86 10.21
CA VAL A 182 4.83 -16.56 8.79
C VAL A 182 5.68 -17.64 8.14
N ASP A 183 5.06 -18.46 7.30
CA ASP A 183 5.78 -19.47 6.50
C ASP A 183 6.24 -18.93 5.15
N LEU A 184 5.53 -17.95 4.60
CA LEU A 184 5.82 -17.38 3.28
C LEU A 184 5.47 -15.89 3.26
N LEU A 185 6.46 -15.07 2.94
CA LEU A 185 6.30 -13.65 2.68
C LEU A 185 6.35 -13.42 1.16
N ILE A 186 5.35 -12.74 0.62
CA ILE A 186 5.22 -12.45 -0.81
C ILE A 186 5.15 -10.95 -1.02
N ARG A 187 5.89 -10.43 -2.00
CA ARG A 187 5.96 -9.00 -2.31
C ARG A 187 5.94 -8.76 -3.82
N THR A 188 5.47 -7.59 -4.23
CA THR A 188 5.65 -7.08 -5.58
C THR A 188 6.58 -5.88 -5.59
N VAL A 189 7.30 -5.70 -6.69
CA VAL A 189 8.12 -4.52 -6.96
C VAL A 189 7.85 -4.09 -8.39
N ASN A 190 7.24 -2.93 -8.54
CA ASN A 190 6.91 -2.37 -9.84
C ASN A 190 7.55 -0.99 -9.99
N VAL A 191 8.50 -0.89 -10.92
CA VAL A 191 9.28 0.33 -11.12
C VAL A 191 9.30 0.67 -12.61
N LEU A 192 8.38 1.54 -13.01
CA LEU A 192 8.26 2.12 -14.34
C LEU A 192 9.49 2.94 -14.73
N GLY A 193 10.07 2.58 -15.87
CA GLY A 193 10.82 3.50 -16.72
C GLY A 193 12.33 3.53 -16.54
N GLU A 194 12.98 4.30 -17.44
CA GLU A 194 14.38 4.71 -17.34
C GLU A 194 14.47 5.81 -16.27
N HIS A 195 14.44 5.41 -15.01
CA HIS A 195 14.71 6.35 -13.92
C HIS A 195 16.21 6.26 -13.57
N PRO A 196 16.97 7.38 -13.58
CA PRO A 196 18.39 7.40 -13.19
C PRO A 196 18.64 7.01 -11.71
N CYS A 197 17.59 6.65 -10.97
CA CYS A 197 17.64 6.27 -9.56
C CYS A 197 17.16 4.84 -9.34
N LEU A 198 17.04 4.01 -10.38
CA LEU A 198 16.45 2.67 -10.27
C LEU A 198 17.14 1.80 -9.20
N THR A 199 18.46 1.73 -9.18
CA THR A 199 19.23 1.03 -8.13
C THR A 199 18.94 1.59 -6.74
N LYS A 200 18.85 2.91 -6.61
CA LYS A 200 18.51 3.59 -5.35
C LYS A 200 17.09 3.21 -4.89
N ARG A 201 16.12 3.19 -5.81
CA ARG A 201 14.75 2.78 -5.53
C ARG A 201 14.70 1.35 -5.01
N LEU A 202 15.39 0.41 -5.67
CA LEU A 202 15.50 -0.98 -5.22
C LEU A 202 16.15 -1.10 -3.84
N LEU A 203 17.19 -0.33 -3.55
CA LEU A 203 17.81 -0.28 -2.22
C LEU A 203 16.85 0.26 -1.15
N GLY A 204 16.13 1.34 -1.44
CA GLY A 204 15.12 1.91 -0.54
C GLY A 204 14.00 0.91 -0.24
N ILE A 205 13.46 0.26 -1.28
CA ILE A 205 12.47 -0.82 -1.14
C ILE A 205 13.01 -1.94 -0.25
N THR A 206 14.22 -2.42 -0.53
CA THR A 206 14.83 -3.53 0.21
C THR A 206 15.07 -3.18 1.68
N ARG A 207 15.46 -1.94 1.99
CA ARG A 207 15.60 -1.46 3.37
C ARG A 207 14.26 -1.42 4.09
N LEU A 208 13.21 -0.94 3.45
CA LEU A 208 11.86 -0.96 4.05
C LEU A 208 11.37 -2.39 4.30
N PHE A 209 11.61 -3.27 3.34
CA PHE A 209 11.35 -4.69 3.48
C PHE A 209 12.10 -5.30 4.68
N HIS A 210 13.38 -4.98 4.84
CA HIS A 210 14.22 -5.49 5.94
C HIS A 210 13.83 -4.89 7.29
N GLN A 211 13.44 -3.62 7.33
CA GLN A 211 12.93 -2.99 8.55
C GLN A 211 11.65 -3.67 9.04
N GLU A 212 10.79 -4.10 8.11
CA GLU A 212 9.54 -4.76 8.43
C GLU A 212 9.72 -6.25 8.77
N PHE A 213 10.61 -6.94 8.06
CA PHE A 213 10.89 -8.38 8.22
C PHE A 213 12.39 -8.66 8.14
N PRO A 214 13.18 -8.34 9.19
CA PRO A 214 14.64 -8.45 9.13
C PRO A 214 15.16 -9.87 8.91
N GLN A 215 14.39 -10.87 9.33
CA GLN A 215 14.73 -12.29 9.26
C GLN A 215 14.32 -12.97 7.95
N ALA A 216 13.49 -12.32 7.12
CA ALA A 216 12.88 -12.97 5.96
C ALA A 216 12.78 -12.02 4.75
N VAL A 217 13.43 -12.41 3.66
CA VAL A 217 13.29 -11.72 2.37
C VAL A 217 11.93 -12.02 1.74
N GLY A 218 11.54 -13.30 1.77
CA GLY A 218 10.37 -13.83 1.07
C GLY A 218 10.62 -14.07 -0.43
N VAL A 219 9.52 -14.04 -1.19
CA VAL A 219 9.49 -14.17 -2.65
C VAL A 219 8.96 -12.87 -3.25
N ILE A 220 9.72 -12.30 -4.18
CA ILE A 220 9.46 -10.97 -4.74
C ILE A 220 9.26 -11.10 -6.24
N GLY A 221 8.09 -10.73 -6.75
CA GLY A 221 7.86 -10.60 -8.19
C GLY A 221 8.09 -9.17 -8.66
N MET A 222 8.91 -9.01 -9.70
CA MET A 222 9.28 -7.72 -10.27
C MET A 222 8.64 -7.47 -11.63
N GLN A 223 8.04 -6.29 -11.82
CA GLN A 223 7.34 -5.89 -13.04
C GLN A 223 7.79 -4.51 -13.56
N GLU A 224 7.56 -4.27 -14.85
CA GLU A 224 7.86 -3.04 -15.62
C GLU A 224 9.29 -2.49 -15.51
N MET A 225 10.23 -3.30 -15.04
CA MET A 225 11.63 -2.90 -14.87
C MET A 225 12.30 -2.66 -16.23
N ARG A 226 13.22 -1.69 -16.29
CA ARG A 226 14.19 -1.57 -17.38
C ARG A 226 15.57 -2.06 -16.94
N GLU A 227 16.55 -1.98 -17.84
CA GLU A 227 17.94 -2.30 -17.51
C GLU A 227 18.43 -1.42 -16.37
N VAL A 228 19.15 -2.03 -15.43
CA VAL A 228 19.69 -1.32 -14.26
C VAL A 228 21.15 -1.04 -14.53
N GLU A 229 21.48 0.24 -14.64
CA GLU A 229 22.87 0.70 -14.65
C GLU A 229 23.42 0.75 -13.22
N ASN A 230 24.73 0.52 -13.07
CA ASN A 230 25.44 0.70 -11.81
C ASN A 230 24.85 -0.15 -10.66
N CYS A 231 24.48 -1.40 -10.94
CA CYS A 231 24.28 -2.32 -9.85
C CYS A 231 25.65 -2.66 -9.26
N GLU A 232 25.80 -2.64 -7.92
CA GLU A 232 27.06 -2.54 -7.15
C GLU A 232 28.22 -3.51 -7.50
N ASN A 233 28.04 -4.46 -8.43
CA ASN A 233 29.08 -5.32 -8.98
C ASN A 233 29.25 -5.05 -10.49
N ASP A 234 30.05 -4.03 -10.81
CA ASP A 234 30.41 -3.63 -12.16
C ASP A 234 31.02 -4.79 -12.97
N ALA A 235 30.32 -5.23 -14.03
CA ALA A 235 30.91 -5.82 -15.22
C ALA A 235 29.97 -5.80 -16.45
N HIS A 236 28.65 -5.85 -16.27
CA HIS A 236 27.67 -5.86 -17.37
C HIS A 236 26.32 -5.28 -16.92
N PRO A 237 25.42 -4.86 -17.84
CA PRO A 237 24.05 -4.53 -17.47
C PRO A 237 23.40 -5.74 -16.77
N ALA A 238 23.19 -5.60 -15.46
CA ALA A 238 22.54 -6.60 -14.64
C ALA A 238 21.04 -6.54 -14.87
N SER A 239 20.37 -7.70 -14.88
CA SER A 239 18.91 -7.68 -14.89
C SER A 239 18.36 -7.04 -13.62
N GLY A 240 17.16 -6.45 -13.68
CA GLY A 240 16.51 -5.87 -12.49
C GLY A 240 16.47 -6.85 -11.32
N ALA A 241 16.14 -8.12 -11.60
CA ALA A 241 16.12 -9.19 -10.60
C ALA A 241 17.51 -9.56 -10.06
N GLN A 242 18.53 -9.61 -10.92
CA GLN A 242 19.91 -9.82 -10.48
C GLN A 242 20.39 -8.67 -9.59
N CYS A 243 19.99 -7.44 -9.93
CA CYS A 243 20.36 -6.29 -9.14
C CYS A 243 19.68 -6.30 -7.76
N LEU A 244 18.37 -6.57 -7.74
CA LEU A 244 17.63 -6.70 -6.49
C LEU A 244 18.19 -7.84 -5.61
N ALA A 245 18.53 -9.00 -6.20
CA ALA A 245 19.16 -10.11 -5.48
C ALA A 245 20.50 -9.71 -4.84
N SER A 246 21.32 -8.93 -5.54
CA SER A 246 22.59 -8.41 -5.03
C SER A 246 22.38 -7.45 -3.85
N ILE A 247 21.39 -6.55 -3.96
CA ILE A 247 21.01 -5.61 -2.90
C ILE A 247 20.47 -6.38 -1.68
N ILE A 248 19.63 -7.38 -1.89
CA ILE A 248 19.10 -8.24 -0.81
C ILE A 248 20.24 -8.93 -0.08
N LYS A 249 21.19 -9.52 -0.80
CA LYS A 249 22.35 -10.17 -0.19
C LYS A 249 23.13 -9.22 0.71
N LYS A 250 23.30 -7.97 0.29
CA LYS A 250 23.97 -6.94 1.09
C LYS A 250 23.16 -6.49 2.31
N VAL A 251 21.85 -6.29 2.15
CA VAL A 251 20.99 -5.73 3.21
C VAL A 251 20.64 -6.79 4.27
N TYR A 252 20.30 -8.00 3.85
CA TYR A 252 19.87 -9.08 4.74
C TYR A 252 21.01 -10.01 5.16
N GLY A 253 22.16 -9.99 4.46
CA GLY A 253 23.25 -10.92 4.72
C GLY A 253 22.92 -12.38 4.36
N VAL A 254 21.90 -12.62 3.54
CA VAL A 254 21.48 -13.96 3.09
C VAL A 254 21.71 -14.15 1.59
N ASP A 255 21.93 -15.38 1.17
CA ASP A 255 21.94 -15.66 -0.27
C ASP A 255 20.52 -15.54 -0.82
N SER A 256 20.42 -15.08 -2.06
CA SER A 256 19.17 -15.04 -2.80
C SER A 256 19.37 -15.63 -4.19
N THR A 257 18.33 -16.29 -4.67
CA THR A 257 18.26 -16.81 -6.03
C THR A 257 17.34 -15.92 -6.85
N TYR A 258 17.60 -15.79 -8.15
CA TYR A 258 16.74 -15.02 -9.03
C TYR A 258 16.50 -15.74 -10.34
N SER A 259 15.39 -15.38 -10.97
CA SER A 259 15.04 -15.73 -12.34
C SER A 259 14.63 -14.46 -13.06
N SER A 260 15.02 -14.30 -14.32
CA SER A 260 14.68 -13.11 -15.09
C SER A 260 14.21 -13.46 -16.49
N VAL A 261 13.42 -12.54 -17.04
CA VAL A 261 12.89 -12.61 -18.39
C VAL A 261 13.34 -11.36 -19.13
N TYR A 262 13.98 -11.57 -20.28
CA TYR A 262 14.50 -10.49 -21.14
C TYR A 262 15.36 -9.47 -20.38
N GLY A 263 16.08 -9.92 -19.35
CA GLY A 263 17.00 -9.10 -18.57
C GLY A 263 16.34 -7.98 -17.75
N LYS A 264 15.02 -7.95 -17.61
CA LYS A 264 14.31 -6.78 -17.06
C LYS A 264 13.44 -7.15 -15.87
N ASN A 265 12.45 -7.98 -16.12
CA ASN A 265 11.53 -8.47 -15.09
C ASN A 265 12.06 -9.77 -14.49
N GLY A 266 11.54 -10.15 -13.34
CA GLY A 266 11.97 -11.39 -12.71
C GLY A 266 11.30 -11.73 -11.40
N ILE A 267 11.80 -12.79 -10.79
CA ILE A 267 11.43 -13.25 -9.46
C ILE A 267 12.71 -13.38 -8.67
N VAL A 268 12.72 -12.88 -7.44
CA VAL A 268 13.80 -13.06 -6.48
C VAL A 268 13.25 -13.82 -5.29
N ALA A 269 13.96 -14.85 -4.84
CA ALA A 269 13.65 -15.59 -3.63
C ALA A 269 14.87 -15.57 -2.71
N GLY A 270 14.68 -15.14 -1.47
CA GLY A 270 15.67 -15.30 -0.42
C GLY A 270 15.38 -16.51 0.46
N ASP A 271 16.37 -16.90 1.26
CA ASP A 271 16.22 -18.00 2.20
C ASP A 271 14.96 -17.85 3.09
N PRO A 272 14.26 -18.97 3.41
CA PRO A 272 14.63 -20.35 3.12
C PRO A 272 14.18 -20.88 1.74
N TRP A 273 13.72 -20.00 0.83
CA TRP A 273 13.21 -20.41 -0.49
C TRP A 273 14.27 -20.27 -1.58
N ARG A 274 14.40 -21.30 -2.42
CA ARG A 274 15.32 -21.31 -3.57
C ARG A 274 14.63 -21.63 -4.87
N ILE A 275 14.96 -20.86 -5.91
CA ILE A 275 14.53 -21.14 -7.28
C ILE A 275 15.33 -22.33 -7.81
N VAL A 276 14.62 -23.37 -8.25
CA VAL A 276 15.22 -24.59 -8.82
C VAL A 276 14.91 -24.78 -10.31
N GLU A 277 13.84 -24.16 -10.80
CA GLU A 277 13.41 -24.24 -12.20
C GLU A 277 12.75 -22.90 -12.57
N SER A 278 12.92 -22.48 -13.82
CA SER A 278 12.22 -21.32 -14.38
C SER A 278 11.64 -21.66 -15.76
N ASN A 279 10.43 -21.20 -16.03
CA ASN A 279 9.81 -21.27 -17.36
C ASN A 279 9.24 -19.91 -17.73
N PHE A 280 9.09 -19.69 -19.04
CA PHE A 280 8.56 -18.45 -19.58
C PHE A 280 7.48 -18.75 -20.61
N TRP A 281 6.39 -18.00 -20.52
CA TRP A 281 5.30 -18.07 -21.48
C TRP A 281 4.99 -16.69 -22.03
N GLU A 282 4.96 -16.59 -23.35
CA GLU A 282 4.40 -15.42 -24.01
C GLU A 282 2.87 -15.50 -23.98
N LEU A 283 2.22 -14.53 -23.34
CA LEU A 283 0.76 -14.46 -23.25
C LEU A 283 0.15 -13.88 -24.51
N GLY A 284 0.89 -13.06 -25.25
CA GLY A 284 0.54 -12.65 -26.59
C GLY A 284 1.53 -11.65 -27.19
N THR A 285 1.70 -11.75 -28.51
CA THR A 285 2.29 -10.72 -29.37
C THR A 285 1.22 -10.22 -30.34
N LYS A 286 1.28 -8.94 -30.69
CA LYS A 286 0.24 -8.24 -31.46
C LYS A 286 0.10 -8.66 -32.94
N TRP A 287 0.48 -9.89 -33.32
CA TRP A 287 0.49 -10.31 -34.72
C TRP A 287 -0.76 -11.12 -35.12
N TRP A 288 -1.84 -10.38 -35.47
CA TRP A 288 -2.77 -10.67 -36.58
C TRP A 288 -3.56 -12.01 -36.61
N ASN A 289 -4.37 -12.32 -35.60
CA ASN A 289 -5.48 -13.28 -35.80
C ASN A 289 -6.77 -12.54 -36.19
N LEU A 290 -7.28 -12.81 -37.40
CA LEU A 290 -8.46 -12.15 -38.00
C LEU A 290 -9.72 -12.19 -37.10
N GLY A 291 -9.83 -13.20 -36.23
CA GLY A 291 -10.96 -13.38 -35.31
C GLY A 291 -11.02 -12.35 -34.17
N SER A 292 -9.88 -11.90 -33.63
CA SER A 292 -9.86 -10.86 -32.59
C SER A 292 -10.07 -9.45 -33.16
N LEU A 293 -9.82 -9.28 -34.47
CA LEU A 293 -9.94 -8.03 -35.22
C LEU A 293 -11.38 -7.50 -35.28
N LEU A 294 -12.38 -8.39 -35.15
CA LEU A 294 -13.80 -8.02 -35.20
C LEU A 294 -14.36 -7.58 -33.84
N ARG A 295 -13.84 -8.08 -32.72
CA ARG A 295 -14.32 -7.70 -31.37
C ARG A 295 -13.52 -6.56 -30.74
N CYS A 296 -12.20 -6.49 -30.96
CA CYS A 296 -11.32 -5.67 -30.12
C CYS A 296 -10.53 -4.68 -31.00
N ARG A 297 -11.23 -3.70 -31.60
CA ARG A 297 -10.65 -2.59 -32.38
C ARG A 297 -10.22 -1.45 -31.45
N ARG A 298 -8.90 -1.27 -31.23
CA ARG A 298 -8.18 0.04 -31.25
C ARG A 298 -6.74 -0.05 -30.75
N ASN A 299 -5.93 0.87 -31.28
CA ASN A 299 -4.56 1.28 -30.95
C ASN A 299 -4.03 0.79 -29.59
N ALA A 300 -3.16 -0.22 -29.62
CA ALA A 300 -2.28 -0.49 -28.50
C ALA A 300 -0.87 -0.77 -29.03
N TRP A 301 0.11 -0.22 -28.32
CA TRP A 301 1.53 -0.36 -28.61
C TRP A 301 2.00 -1.79 -28.30
N PRO A 302 2.97 -2.33 -29.05
CA PRO A 302 3.53 -3.65 -28.79
C PRO A 302 4.22 -3.63 -27.42
N SER A 303 3.62 -4.33 -26.48
CA SER A 303 4.21 -4.60 -25.17
C SER A 303 4.16 -6.11 -24.99
N TYR A 304 5.32 -6.73 -24.81
CA TYR A 304 5.40 -8.17 -24.57
C TYR A 304 4.67 -8.48 -23.26
N ARG A 305 3.70 -9.38 -23.33
CA ARG A 305 2.94 -9.85 -22.18
C ARG A 305 3.39 -11.25 -21.87
N TYR A 306 3.68 -11.48 -20.60
CA TYR A 306 4.39 -12.67 -20.18
C TYR A 306 3.82 -13.25 -18.91
N LEU A 307 4.08 -14.54 -18.74
CA LEU A 307 3.98 -15.24 -17.48
C LEU A 307 5.33 -15.89 -17.21
N LEU A 308 6.06 -15.36 -16.24
CA LEU A 308 7.26 -15.99 -15.70
C LEU A 308 6.84 -16.96 -14.61
N GLU A 309 7.27 -18.20 -14.73
CA GLU A 309 7.06 -19.26 -13.75
C GLU A 309 8.41 -19.60 -13.10
N THR A 310 8.44 -19.72 -11.78
CA THR A 310 9.54 -20.35 -11.05
C THR A 310 9.03 -21.44 -10.13
N LYS A 311 9.72 -22.57 -10.13
CA LYS A 311 9.56 -23.59 -9.08
C LYS A 311 10.51 -23.24 -7.95
N LEU A 312 9.96 -23.10 -6.76
CA LEU A 312 10.65 -22.81 -5.52
C LEU A 312 10.67 -24.06 -4.65
N VAL A 313 11.78 -24.27 -3.94
CA VAL A 313 11.93 -25.29 -2.91
C VAL A 313 12.29 -24.62 -1.60
N HIS A 314 11.57 -24.94 -0.54
CA HIS A 314 11.94 -24.59 0.82
C HIS A 314 13.06 -25.52 1.28
N ILE A 315 14.25 -24.99 1.54
CA ILE A 315 15.46 -25.79 1.76
C ILE A 315 15.36 -26.73 2.97
N GLU A 316 14.70 -26.27 4.05
CA GLU A 316 14.58 -27.05 5.28
C GLU A 316 13.41 -28.05 5.24
N LYS A 317 12.26 -27.63 4.69
CA LYS A 317 11.00 -28.41 4.72
C LYS A 317 10.79 -29.28 3.48
N GLY A 318 11.60 -29.10 2.43
CA GLY A 318 11.42 -29.76 1.13
C GLY A 318 10.13 -29.37 0.39
N TRP A 319 9.40 -28.36 0.87
CA TRP A 319 8.15 -27.92 0.25
C TRP A 319 8.40 -27.28 -1.10
N THR A 320 7.56 -27.61 -2.07
CA THR A 320 7.60 -27.06 -3.42
C THR A 320 6.47 -26.07 -3.64
N LEU A 321 6.77 -24.97 -4.32
CA LEU A 321 5.80 -23.94 -4.69
C LEU A 321 6.07 -23.48 -6.12
N ARG A 322 5.04 -23.42 -6.96
CA ARG A 322 5.11 -22.70 -8.23
C ARG A 322 4.67 -21.25 -8.03
N PHE A 323 5.60 -20.34 -8.26
CA PHE A 323 5.39 -18.90 -8.17
C PHE A 323 5.39 -18.29 -9.56
N TYR A 324 4.47 -17.36 -9.79
CA TYR A 324 4.27 -16.75 -11.09
C TYR A 324 4.35 -15.23 -10.99
N CYS A 325 5.02 -14.61 -11.95
CA CYS A 325 5.05 -13.16 -12.12
C CYS A 325 4.53 -12.78 -13.50
N THR A 326 3.60 -11.84 -13.58
CA THR A 326 2.98 -11.40 -14.84
C THR A 326 2.87 -9.88 -14.93
N HIS A 327 2.65 -9.39 -16.14
CA HIS A 327 2.25 -8.02 -16.41
C HIS A 327 1.28 -8.00 -17.60
N LEU A 328 -0.01 -7.79 -17.29
CA LEU A 328 -1.11 -7.77 -18.25
C LEU A 328 -1.19 -6.47 -19.03
N THR A 329 -1.89 -6.52 -20.16
CA THR A 329 -2.01 -5.39 -21.07
C THR A 329 -2.85 -4.23 -20.55
N ARG A 330 -2.36 -3.01 -20.76
CA ARG A 330 -3.14 -1.77 -20.61
C ARG A 330 -4.20 -1.56 -21.69
N ALA A 331 -4.32 -2.49 -22.65
CA ALA A 331 -5.25 -2.40 -23.77
C ALA A 331 -6.72 -2.65 -23.34
N SER A 332 -7.56 -3.14 -24.25
CA SER A 332 -8.98 -3.40 -23.95
C SER A 332 -9.15 -4.51 -22.91
N GLU A 333 -10.23 -4.44 -22.14
CA GLU A 333 -10.67 -5.47 -21.18
C GLU A 333 -10.68 -6.88 -21.80
N CYS A 334 -11.19 -7.02 -23.02
CA CYS A 334 -11.15 -8.24 -23.84
C CYS A 334 -9.76 -8.89 -23.92
N GLU A 335 -8.70 -8.11 -24.16
CA GLU A 335 -7.35 -8.66 -24.26
C GLU A 335 -6.83 -9.13 -22.89
N ARG A 336 -7.21 -8.45 -21.80
CA ARG A 336 -6.86 -8.87 -20.44
C ARG A 336 -7.61 -10.13 -20.02
N GLU A 337 -8.88 -10.28 -20.41
CA GLU A 337 -9.67 -11.49 -20.18
C GLU A 337 -9.02 -12.71 -20.86
N GLU A 338 -8.65 -12.60 -22.13
CA GLU A 338 -7.96 -13.69 -22.85
C GLU A 338 -6.59 -14.02 -22.24
N GLN A 339 -5.84 -13.00 -21.78
CA GLN A 339 -4.60 -13.22 -21.04
C GLN A 339 -4.85 -13.94 -19.71
N ALA A 340 -5.89 -13.57 -18.96
CA ALA A 340 -6.27 -14.23 -17.73
C ALA A 340 -6.64 -15.70 -17.97
N LYS A 341 -7.46 -16.01 -19.00
CA LYS A 341 -7.79 -17.38 -19.41
C LYS A 341 -6.54 -18.20 -19.75
N LYS A 342 -5.60 -17.60 -20.47
CA LYS A 342 -4.35 -18.27 -20.84
C LYS A 342 -3.48 -18.54 -19.61
N ILE A 343 -3.38 -17.57 -18.69
CA ILE A 343 -2.68 -17.75 -17.41
C ILE A 343 -3.31 -18.89 -16.62
N THR A 344 -4.63 -18.87 -16.40
CA THR A 344 -5.32 -19.88 -15.59
C THR A 344 -5.18 -21.27 -16.22
N ALA A 345 -5.26 -21.38 -17.54
CA ALA A 345 -5.02 -22.64 -18.25
C ALA A 345 -3.59 -23.17 -18.08
N ILE A 346 -2.57 -22.31 -18.21
CA ILE A 346 -1.16 -22.70 -18.03
C ILE A 346 -0.94 -23.19 -16.59
N ILE A 347 -1.33 -22.42 -15.58
CA ILE A 347 -1.08 -22.75 -14.18
C ILE A 347 -1.75 -24.07 -13.79
N ARG A 348 -3.01 -24.28 -14.21
CA ARG A 348 -3.73 -25.53 -13.91
C ARG A 348 -3.08 -26.77 -14.52
N LYS A 349 -2.48 -26.65 -15.70
CA LYS A 349 -1.74 -27.75 -16.35
C LYS A 349 -0.40 -28.04 -15.67
N ARG A 350 0.19 -27.05 -15.00
CA ARG A 350 1.54 -27.11 -14.43
C ARG A 350 1.56 -27.45 -12.95
N ALA A 351 0.46 -27.26 -12.21
CA ALA A 351 0.36 -27.65 -10.82
C ALA A 351 0.53 -29.17 -10.67
N GLU A 352 1.49 -29.60 -9.85
CA GLU A 352 1.73 -31.01 -9.56
C GLU A 352 1.14 -31.42 -8.20
N PRO A 353 0.69 -32.68 -8.04
CA PRO A 353 0.27 -33.20 -6.75
C PRO A 353 1.38 -33.07 -5.70
N GLY A 354 1.02 -32.68 -4.48
CA GLY A 354 1.97 -32.52 -3.37
C GLY A 354 2.76 -31.20 -3.37
N GLU A 355 2.56 -30.32 -4.36
CA GLU A 355 3.04 -28.93 -4.29
C GLU A 355 2.11 -28.07 -3.40
N LEU A 356 2.61 -26.95 -2.89
CA LEU A 356 1.76 -25.91 -2.31
C LEU A 356 0.90 -25.25 -3.40
N PRO A 357 -0.26 -24.65 -3.05
CA PRO A 357 -1.07 -23.94 -4.04
C PRO A 357 -0.25 -22.89 -4.80
N PRO A 358 -0.45 -22.75 -6.11
CA PRO A 358 0.32 -21.79 -6.89
C PRO A 358 0.01 -20.35 -6.44
N VAL A 359 1.02 -19.48 -6.50
CA VAL A 359 0.86 -18.06 -6.23
C VAL A 359 1.24 -17.26 -7.47
N ILE A 360 0.41 -16.30 -7.85
CA ILE A 360 0.69 -15.37 -8.93
C ILE A 360 0.66 -13.94 -8.44
N VAL A 361 1.67 -13.17 -8.83
CA VAL A 361 1.76 -11.75 -8.59
C VAL A 361 1.95 -10.99 -9.90
N GLY A 362 1.54 -9.75 -9.96
CA GLY A 362 1.72 -8.97 -11.18
C GLY A 362 0.93 -7.70 -11.24
N ASP A 363 1.26 -6.89 -12.23
CA ASP A 363 0.41 -5.81 -12.70
C ASP A 363 -0.70 -6.43 -13.58
N PHE A 364 -1.91 -6.53 -13.04
CA PHE A 364 -3.08 -7.02 -13.77
C PHE A 364 -3.78 -5.91 -14.55
N ASN A 365 -3.41 -4.65 -14.35
CA ASN A 365 -4.05 -3.45 -14.90
C ASN A 365 -5.58 -3.42 -14.70
N ALA A 366 -6.06 -4.15 -13.69
CA ALA A 366 -7.46 -4.24 -13.35
C ALA A 366 -7.94 -2.94 -12.71
N GLY A 367 -9.08 -2.42 -13.16
CA GLY A 367 -9.78 -1.32 -12.48
C GLY A 367 -9.29 0.11 -12.75
N ARG A 368 -8.38 0.33 -13.71
CA ARG A 368 -8.03 1.69 -14.17
C ARG A 368 -9.22 2.51 -14.70
N TYR A 369 -10.35 1.86 -15.00
CA TYR A 369 -11.57 2.50 -15.51
C TYR A 369 -12.71 2.60 -14.48
N LEU A 370 -12.47 2.29 -13.20
CA LEU A 370 -13.49 2.29 -12.13
C LEU A 370 -14.05 3.67 -11.75
N GLY A 371 -13.86 4.70 -12.58
CA GLY A 371 -14.56 5.96 -12.42
C GLY A 371 -16.07 5.85 -12.61
N THR A 372 -16.59 4.80 -13.27
CA THR A 372 -18.03 4.71 -13.61
C THR A 372 -18.68 3.33 -13.62
N SER A 373 -17.94 2.20 -13.64
CA SER A 373 -18.56 0.86 -13.73
C SER A 373 -18.54 0.11 -12.40
N VAL A 374 -19.73 -0.28 -11.93
CA VAL A 374 -19.94 -1.07 -10.70
C VAL A 374 -19.51 -2.54 -10.86
N GLN A 375 -19.34 -3.02 -12.10
CA GLN A 375 -19.03 -4.42 -12.37
C GLN A 375 -17.52 -4.70 -12.29
N PRO A 376 -17.11 -5.85 -11.70
CA PRO A 376 -15.73 -6.28 -11.74
C PRO A 376 -15.32 -6.60 -13.18
N GLU A 377 -14.07 -6.28 -13.51
CA GLU A 377 -13.51 -6.56 -14.82
C GLU A 377 -13.52 -8.08 -15.12
N GLU A 378 -13.84 -8.48 -16.34
CA GLU A 378 -13.94 -9.92 -16.71
C GLU A 378 -12.63 -10.69 -16.46
N SER A 379 -11.47 -10.03 -16.62
CA SER A 379 -10.16 -10.60 -16.32
C SER A 379 -10.00 -10.97 -14.83
N VAL A 380 -10.56 -10.14 -13.93
CA VAL A 380 -10.56 -10.38 -12.48
C VAL A 380 -11.50 -11.53 -12.16
N VAL A 381 -12.69 -11.55 -12.77
CA VAL A 381 -13.65 -12.66 -12.62
C VAL A 381 -13.01 -13.97 -13.06
N GLU A 382 -12.29 -13.98 -14.17
CA GLU A 382 -11.59 -15.17 -14.67
C GLU A 382 -10.50 -15.66 -13.70
N MET A 383 -9.65 -14.76 -13.19
CA MET A 383 -8.67 -15.11 -12.17
C MET A 383 -9.34 -15.65 -10.90
N GLU A 384 -10.41 -15.00 -10.44
CA GLU A 384 -11.12 -15.36 -9.22
C GLU A 384 -11.92 -16.67 -9.31
N LYS A 385 -12.07 -17.29 -10.49
CA LYS A 385 -12.57 -18.67 -10.58
C LYS A 385 -11.65 -19.66 -9.88
N TYR A 386 -10.34 -19.45 -9.97
CA TYR A 386 -9.33 -20.42 -9.52
C TYR A 386 -8.47 -19.91 -8.37
N PHE A 387 -8.37 -18.60 -8.23
CA PHE A 387 -7.54 -17.94 -7.23
C PHE A 387 -8.40 -17.09 -6.29
N TYR A 388 -7.88 -16.80 -5.11
CA TYR A 388 -8.41 -15.76 -4.24
C TYR A 388 -7.33 -14.70 -4.03
N ARG A 389 -7.76 -13.45 -3.83
CA ARG A 389 -6.87 -12.40 -3.38
C ARG A 389 -6.77 -12.48 -1.86
N PRO A 390 -5.58 -12.63 -1.27
CA PRO A 390 -5.41 -12.46 0.16
C PRO A 390 -5.40 -10.96 0.49
N THR A 391 -6.51 -10.29 0.15
CA THR A 391 -6.83 -8.97 0.67
C THR A 391 -7.70 -9.17 1.90
N ASP A 392 -7.63 -8.25 2.85
CA ASP A 392 -8.61 -8.20 3.93
C ASP A 392 -10.02 -8.03 3.33
N GLN A 393 -10.75 -9.15 3.18
CA GLN A 393 -12.17 -9.17 2.78
C GLN A 393 -13.02 -8.20 3.63
N ALA A 394 -12.52 -7.84 4.81
CA ALA A 394 -13.14 -6.94 5.77
C ALA A 394 -13.33 -5.49 5.28
N CYS A 395 -12.64 -5.04 4.22
CA CYS A 395 -12.69 -3.63 3.84
C CYS A 395 -13.74 -3.25 2.80
N GLY A 396 -14.49 -4.19 2.22
CA GLY A 396 -15.61 -3.91 1.32
C GLY A 396 -15.27 -3.05 0.09
N GLN A 397 -14.00 -2.69 -0.11
CA GLN A 397 -13.54 -1.92 -1.23
C GLN A 397 -13.23 -2.86 -2.37
N THR A 398 -13.95 -2.67 -3.46
CA THR A 398 -13.75 -3.31 -4.76
C THR A 398 -12.50 -2.80 -5.47
N TYR A 399 -11.57 -2.14 -4.77
CA TYR A 399 -10.34 -1.63 -5.36
C TYR A 399 -9.49 -2.80 -5.84
N THR A 400 -9.61 -3.10 -7.13
CA THR A 400 -8.60 -3.85 -7.86
C THR A 400 -7.43 -2.89 -8.00
N GLY A 401 -6.42 -3.05 -7.12
CA GLY A 401 -5.12 -2.45 -7.36
C GLY A 401 -4.58 -2.87 -8.72
N ILE A 402 -3.65 -2.07 -9.24
CA ILE A 402 -2.91 -2.40 -10.47
C ILE A 402 -2.07 -3.65 -10.22
N ASP A 403 -1.30 -3.66 -9.12
CA ASP A 403 -0.55 -4.82 -8.67
C ASP A 403 -1.38 -5.68 -7.72
N LEU A 404 -1.52 -6.97 -8.04
CA LEU A 404 -2.30 -7.92 -7.25
C LEU A 404 -1.47 -9.16 -6.92
N ILE A 405 -1.83 -9.77 -5.79
CA ILE A 405 -1.36 -11.08 -5.36
C ILE A 405 -2.57 -12.02 -5.35
N TYR A 406 -2.44 -13.17 -5.99
CA TYR A 406 -3.46 -14.20 -6.11
C TYR A 406 -2.90 -15.53 -5.64
N VAL A 407 -3.66 -16.22 -4.81
CA VAL A 407 -3.29 -17.51 -4.26
C VAL A 407 -4.28 -18.57 -4.71
N GLY A 408 -3.78 -19.74 -5.12
CA GLY A 408 -4.60 -20.84 -5.61
C GLY A 408 -5.64 -21.28 -4.57
N LYS A 409 -6.92 -21.36 -4.97
CA LYS A 409 -7.98 -21.87 -4.11
C LYS A 409 -7.82 -23.37 -3.89
N LYS A 410 -8.09 -23.82 -2.67
CA LYS A 410 -8.17 -25.25 -2.35
C LYS A 410 -9.12 -26.02 -3.28
N THR A 411 -10.25 -25.41 -3.67
CA THR A 411 -11.22 -26.02 -4.60
C THR A 411 -10.71 -26.14 -6.03
N ALA A 412 -9.79 -25.29 -6.44
CA ALA A 412 -9.19 -25.31 -7.78
C ALA A 412 -7.94 -26.19 -7.86
N PHE A 413 -7.24 -26.36 -6.73
CA PHE A 413 -6.00 -27.14 -6.60
C PHE A 413 -6.11 -28.15 -5.44
N PRO A 414 -7.03 -29.13 -5.52
CA PRO A 414 -7.33 -30.05 -4.42
C PRO A 414 -6.15 -30.97 -4.06
N ASP A 415 -5.27 -31.26 -5.02
CA ASP A 415 -4.10 -32.13 -4.86
C ASP A 415 -2.89 -31.42 -4.23
N SER A 416 -3.03 -30.15 -3.88
CA SER A 416 -1.98 -29.42 -3.17
C SER A 416 -1.74 -29.96 -1.75
N ARG A 417 -0.52 -29.82 -1.23
CA ARG A 417 -0.09 -30.28 0.11
C ARG A 417 -0.78 -29.55 1.27
N GLY A 418 -1.53 -28.49 0.99
CA GLY A 418 -2.12 -27.64 2.01
C GLY A 418 -2.83 -26.44 1.41
N HIS A 419 -3.06 -25.44 2.23
CA HIS A 419 -3.56 -24.15 1.78
C HIS A 419 -2.90 -23.02 2.55
N PHE A 420 -2.93 -21.83 1.95
CA PHE A 420 -2.43 -20.64 2.61
C PHE A 420 -3.55 -19.95 3.39
N VAL A 421 -3.18 -19.37 4.53
CA VAL A 421 -4.02 -18.44 5.29
C VAL A 421 -3.29 -17.10 5.32
N SER A 422 -3.98 -16.04 4.91
CA SER A 422 -3.43 -14.69 5.02
C SER A 422 -3.34 -14.28 6.47
N ILE A 423 -2.16 -13.83 6.90
CA ILE A 423 -1.92 -13.32 8.25
C ILE A 423 -2.04 -11.81 8.24
N ARG A 424 -1.36 -11.16 7.29
CA ARG A 424 -1.26 -9.70 7.19
C ARG A 424 -0.99 -9.28 5.76
N THR A 425 -1.66 -8.21 5.33
CA THR A 425 -1.35 -7.51 4.09
C THR A 425 -0.37 -6.38 4.41
N HIS A 426 0.66 -6.20 3.58
CA HIS A 426 1.69 -5.17 3.71
C HIS A 426 1.53 -4.16 2.58
N PRO A 427 0.70 -3.13 2.76
CA PRO A 427 0.59 -2.07 1.79
C PRO A 427 1.85 -1.21 1.83
N VAL A 428 2.84 -1.51 0.98
CA VAL A 428 4.03 -0.66 0.85
C VAL A 428 3.73 0.47 -0.14
N TYR A 429 3.15 1.55 0.40
CA TYR A 429 2.74 2.73 -0.37
C TYR A 429 3.90 3.70 -0.42
N LEU A 430 4.73 3.59 -1.46
CA LEU A 430 5.88 4.49 -1.65
C LEU A 430 5.64 5.58 -2.69
N LEU A 431 4.40 5.70 -3.18
CA LEU A 431 3.96 6.78 -4.05
C LEU A 431 4.11 8.11 -3.31
N GLY A 432 4.87 9.04 -3.89
CA GLY A 432 5.19 10.35 -3.32
C GLY A 432 6.10 10.34 -2.09
N LEU A 433 6.63 9.18 -1.70
CA LEU A 433 7.48 9.04 -0.52
C LEU A 433 8.93 9.41 -0.88
N GLN A 434 9.27 10.68 -0.66
CA GLN A 434 10.66 11.15 -0.77
C GLN A 434 11.50 10.45 0.31
N THR A 435 12.42 9.60 -0.10
CA THR A 435 13.38 8.97 0.82
C THR A 435 14.77 9.48 0.53
N ARG A 436 15.40 10.05 1.56
CA ARG A 436 16.84 10.24 1.56
C ARG A 436 17.47 8.88 1.85
N ILE A 437 18.13 8.31 0.85
CA ILE A 437 18.81 7.04 0.99
C ILE A 437 20.23 7.35 1.46
N GLU A 438 20.54 6.98 2.70
CA GLU A 438 21.88 7.11 3.27
C GLU A 438 22.92 6.47 2.34
N GLY A 439 23.95 7.25 1.98
CA GLY A 439 24.95 6.93 0.96
C GLY A 439 24.79 7.70 -0.36
N PHE A 440 23.68 8.41 -0.58
CA PHE A 440 23.45 9.19 -1.80
C PHE A 440 23.12 10.67 -1.49
N PRO A 441 23.76 11.64 -2.19
CA PRO A 441 23.52 13.07 -1.96
C PRO A 441 22.19 13.57 -2.53
N GLU A 442 21.60 12.86 -3.49
CA GLU A 442 20.37 13.24 -4.20
C GLU A 442 19.13 12.52 -3.64
N PHE A 443 17.98 13.20 -3.70
CA PHE A 443 16.68 12.62 -3.33
C PHE A 443 16.12 11.75 -4.45
N CYS A 444 15.54 10.60 -4.09
CA CYS A 444 14.63 9.87 -4.97
C CYS A 444 13.21 10.27 -4.61
N ASN A 445 12.48 10.84 -5.56
CA ASN A 445 11.14 11.37 -5.29
C ASN A 445 10.13 10.27 -4.96
N GLU A 446 10.31 9.07 -5.50
CA GLU A 446 9.41 7.92 -5.32
C GLU A 446 10.21 6.61 -5.35
N LEU A 447 9.84 5.63 -4.52
CA LEU A 447 10.51 4.33 -4.51
C LEU A 447 9.80 3.30 -5.42
N THR A 448 8.48 3.38 -5.60
CA THR A 448 7.71 2.57 -6.56
C THR A 448 6.73 3.47 -7.32
N ASP A 449 6.45 3.16 -8.58
CA ASP A 449 5.51 3.91 -9.42
C ASP A 449 4.07 3.40 -9.28
N HIS A 450 3.92 2.25 -8.63
CA HIS A 450 2.66 1.64 -8.28
C HIS A 450 2.62 1.21 -6.81
N HIS A 451 1.50 0.63 -6.37
CA HIS A 451 1.40 0.09 -5.01
C HIS A 451 2.14 -1.25 -4.97
N SER A 452 3.29 -1.30 -4.30
CA SER A 452 4.04 -2.54 -4.10
C SER A 452 3.38 -3.34 -2.96
N SER A 453 2.34 -4.10 -3.29
CA SER A 453 1.62 -4.90 -2.31
C SER A 453 2.50 -6.05 -1.80
N GLY A 454 2.37 -6.35 -0.51
CA GLY A 454 2.92 -7.56 0.10
C GLY A 454 1.87 -8.30 0.91
N VAL A 455 2.13 -9.58 1.19
CA VAL A 455 1.31 -10.40 2.07
C VAL A 455 2.18 -11.41 2.82
N SER A 456 1.90 -11.57 4.12
CA SER A 456 2.39 -12.67 4.94
C SER A 456 1.37 -13.80 4.96
N LEU A 457 1.81 -15.00 4.64
CA LEU A 457 0.99 -16.21 4.59
C LEU A 457 1.51 -17.26 5.58
N ARG A 458 0.56 -17.95 6.21
CA ARG A 458 0.80 -19.20 6.95
C ARG A 458 0.41 -20.38 6.07
N ILE A 459 1.19 -21.45 6.12
CA ILE A 459 0.89 -22.71 5.44
C ILE A 459 0.14 -23.62 6.42
N VAL A 460 -1.06 -24.04 6.02
CA VAL A 460 -1.82 -25.07 6.71
C VAL A 460 -1.73 -26.36 5.89
N ALA A 461 -0.74 -27.18 6.22
CA ALA A 461 -0.51 -28.49 5.61
C ALA A 461 -1.68 -29.45 5.89
N LYS A 462 -1.89 -30.43 5.00
CA LYS A 462 -2.87 -31.49 5.25
C LYS A 462 -2.39 -32.40 6.39
N PRO A 463 -3.31 -32.99 7.19
CA PRO A 463 -2.95 -33.84 8.33
C PRO A 463 -2.11 -35.08 7.96
N GLU A 464 -2.26 -35.55 6.72
CA GLU A 464 -1.48 -36.68 6.19
C GLU A 464 -0.01 -36.34 5.92
N ASP A 465 0.31 -35.05 5.79
CA ASP A 465 1.66 -34.55 5.52
C ASP A 465 2.45 -34.16 6.78
N THR A 466 1.85 -34.30 7.98
CA THR A 466 2.48 -33.98 9.28
C THR A 466 3.01 -35.21 10.02
N LYS A 467 3.04 -36.37 9.35
CA LYS A 467 3.58 -37.60 9.92
C LYS A 467 5.04 -37.78 9.50
N ASP A 468 5.92 -36.96 10.03
CA ASP A 468 7.37 -37.20 10.09
C ASP A 468 7.94 -36.63 11.38
#